data_AF-E1ZXN5-F1
#
_entry.id   AF-E1ZXN5-F1
#
_cell.length_a   1.000
_cell.length_b   1.000
_cell.length_c   1.000
_cell.angle_alpha   90.00
_cell.angle_beta   90.00
_cell.angle_gamma   90.00
#
_symmetry.space_group_name_H-M   'P 1'
#
loop_
_entity.id
_entity.type
_entity.pdbx_description
1 polymer ?
#
loop_
_entity_poly.entity_id
_entity_poly.type
_entity_poly.pdbx_seq_one_letter_code
_entity_poly.pdbx_strand_id
1 'polypeptide(L)' 'FIVAEFSDGIQVIPKMWLQNKDLCKYPSHYKTDSRIRKAIEKEEPPASDWSSFKIERIFG' A
#
# COMPACT_ATOMS: atom_id res chain seq x y z
N PHE A 1 3.06 -10.11 1.80
CA PHE A 1 3.63 -8.78 2.06
C PHE A 1 4.85 -8.52 1.18
N ILE A 2 5.14 -7.25 0.92
CA ILE A 2 6.37 -6.71 0.33
C ILE A 2 6.75 -5.45 1.10
N VAL A 3 8.02 -5.07 1.01
CA VAL A 3 8.50 -3.78 1.50
C VAL A 3 8.60 -2.85 0.30
N ALA A 4 7.85 -1.76 0.29
CA ALA A 4 7.85 -0.79 -0.80
C ALA A 4 8.38 0.57 -0.31
N GLU A 5 9.22 1.19 -1.13
CA GLU A 5 9.67 2.57 -0.99
C GLU A 5 8.74 3.49 -1.78
N PHE A 6 8.21 4.48 -1.09
CA PHE A 6 7.40 5.57 -1.60
C PHE A 6 8.18 6.88 -1.43
N SER A 7 7.68 7.96 -2.03
CA SER A 7 8.32 9.28 -1.95
C SER A 7 8.41 9.84 -0.51
N ASP A 8 7.53 9.37 0.38
CA ASP A 8 7.42 9.80 1.78
C ASP A 8 8.05 8.82 2.77
N GLY A 9 8.53 7.65 2.32
CA GLY A 9 9.20 6.69 3.17
C GLY A 9 9.03 5.24 2.73
N ILE A 10 9.35 4.31 3.64
CA ILE A 10 9.30 2.87 3.37
C ILE A 10 8.17 2.25 4.20
N GLN A 11 7.35 1.42 3.56
CA GLN A 11 6.21 0.78 4.20
C GLN A 11 6.05 -0.69 3.75
N VAL A 12 5.64 -1.54 4.68
CA VAL A 12 5.24 -2.92 4.38
C VAL A 12 3.78 -2.93 3.93
N ILE A 13 3.51 -3.48 2.75
CA ILE A 13 2.15 -3.60 2.20
C ILE A 13 1.84 -5.03 1.73
N PRO A 14 0.55 -5.44 1.68
CA PRO A 14 0.12 -6.68 1.06
C PRO A 14 0.49 -6.74 -0.43
N LYS A 15 0.85 -7.94 -0.93
CA LYS A 15 1.19 -8.12 -2.36
C LYS A 15 0.02 -7.82 -3.27
N MET A 16 -1.21 -8.12 -2.81
CA MET A 16 -2.44 -7.87 -3.57
C MET A 16 -2.74 -6.38 -3.81
N TRP A 17 -2.07 -5.48 -3.09
CA TRP A 17 -2.19 -4.03 -3.32
C TRP A 17 -1.41 -3.59 -4.56
N LEU A 18 -0.41 -4.37 -4.99
CA LEU A 18 0.29 -4.14 -6.25
C LEU A 18 -0.67 -4.27 -7.43
N GLN A 19 -0.66 -3.27 -8.30
CA GLN A 19 -1.34 -3.35 -9.58
C GLN A 19 -0.38 -3.82 -10.67
N ASN A 20 0.88 -3.39 -10.57
CA ASN A 20 1.99 -3.75 -11.45
C ASN A 20 3.32 -3.61 -10.65
N LYS A 21 4.47 -3.45 -11.32
CA LYS A 21 5.80 -3.45 -10.67
C LYS A 21 6.14 -2.14 -9.96
N ASP A 22 5.48 -1.05 -10.33
CA ASP A 22 5.81 0.32 -9.95
C ASP A 22 4.58 1.10 -9.45
N LEU A 23 3.42 0.45 -9.30
CA LEU A 23 2.18 1.06 -8.84
C LEU A 23 1.45 0.13 -7.88
N CYS A 24 0.93 0.70 -6.80
CA CYS A 24 0.01 0.03 -5.90
C CYS A 24 -1.21 0.87 -5.58
N LYS A 25 -2.27 0.20 -5.14
CA LYS A 25 -3.41 0.85 -4.48
C LYS A 25 -3.11 1.00 -3.00
N TYR A 26 -3.44 2.18 -2.46
CA TYR A 26 -3.24 2.48 -1.05
C TYR A 26 -4.43 3.29 -0.51
N PRO A 27 -4.91 3.00 0.72
CA PRO A 27 -6.06 3.65 1.31
C PRO A 27 -5.70 5.03 1.90
N SER A 28 -5.35 6.00 1.06
CA SER A 28 -4.97 7.36 1.49
C SER A 28 -6.09 8.12 2.20
N HIS A 29 -7.34 7.72 2.01
CA HIS A 29 -8.49 8.31 2.69
C HIS A 29 -8.60 7.88 4.18
N TYR A 30 -7.83 6.87 4.60
CA TYR A 30 -7.76 6.49 6.02
C TYR A 30 -6.98 7.54 6.81
N LYS A 31 -7.71 8.28 7.67
CA LYS A 31 -7.16 9.40 8.46
C LYS A 31 -6.25 9.00 9.62
N THR A 32 -6.08 7.70 9.88
CA THR A 32 -5.34 7.19 11.04
C THR A 32 -4.51 5.98 10.66
N ASP A 33 -3.24 5.98 11.07
CA ASP A 33 -2.31 4.87 10.87
C ASP A 33 -2.86 3.54 11.37
N SER A 34 -3.63 3.53 12.46
CA SER A 34 -4.25 2.30 13.00
C SER A 34 -5.15 1.60 11.99
N ARG A 35 -5.90 2.35 11.15
CA ARG A 35 -6.75 1.77 10.11
C ARG A 35 -5.93 1.20 8.97
N ILE A 36 -4.90 1.93 8.54
CA ILE A 36 -3.97 1.48 7.51
C ILE A 36 -3.30 0.18 7.96
N ARG A 37 -2.79 0.13 9.20
CA ARG A 37 -2.20 -1.07 9.79
C ARG A 37 -3.19 -2.23 9.82
N LYS A 38 -4.43 -2.00 10.26
CA LYS A 38 -5.47 -3.05 10.23
C LYS A 38 -5.77 -3.55 8.80
N ALA A 39 -5.77 -2.66 7.80
CA ALA A 39 -5.97 -3.04 6.41
C ALA A 39 -4.80 -3.86 5.87
N ILE A 40 -3.57 -3.51 6.24
CA ILE A 40 -2.37 -4.29 5.95
C ILE A 40 -2.47 -5.67 6.63
N GLU A 41 -2.72 -5.72 7.94
CA GLU A 41 -2.81 -6.95 8.73
C GLU A 41 -3.90 -7.91 8.22
N LYS A 42 -5.02 -7.36 7.75
CA LYS A 42 -6.15 -8.14 7.21
C LYS A 42 -6.03 -8.43 5.72
N GLU A 43 -4.97 -7.96 5.06
CA GLU A 43 -4.84 -8.02 3.60
C GLU A 43 -6.12 -7.53 2.91
N GLU A 44 -6.62 -6.37 3.34
CA GLU A 44 -7.87 -5.81 2.83
C GLU A 44 -7.76 -5.60 1.32
N PRO A 45 -8.71 -6.08 0.51
CA PRO A 45 -8.65 -5.92 -0.93
C PRO A 45 -8.77 -4.44 -1.32
N PRO A 46 -7.99 -3.97 -2.31
CA PRO A 46 -8.11 -2.62 -2.80
C PRO A 46 -9.53 -2.30 -3.28
N ALA A 47 -10.11 -1.24 -2.73
CA ALA A 47 -11.40 -0.72 -3.16
C ALA A 47 -11.25 0.40 -4.20
N SER A 48 -12.36 0.76 -4.85
CA SER A 48 -12.37 1.76 -5.93
C SER A 48 -11.99 3.18 -5.48
N ASP A 49 -12.17 3.47 -4.19
CA ASP A 49 -11.81 4.73 -3.51
C ASP A 49 -10.34 4.77 -3.05
N TRP A 50 -9.58 3.70 -3.26
CA TRP A 50 -8.14 3.69 -2.97
C TRP A 50 -7.38 4.42 -4.06
N SER A 51 -6.48 5.30 -3.62
CA SER A 51 -5.62 6.05 -4.50
C SER A 51 -4.50 5.16 -5.03
N SER A 52 -4.03 5.46 -6.24
CA SER A 52 -2.87 4.79 -6.82
C SER A 52 -1.60 5.56 -6.48
N PHE A 53 -0.60 4.85 -5.99
CA PHE A 53 0.71 5.42 -5.65
C PHE A 53 1.80 4.73 -6.44
N LYS A 54 2.78 5.52 -6.86
CA LYS A 54 4.00 5.03 -7.49
C LYS A 54 4.91 4.45 -6.41
N ILE A 55 5.43 3.26 -6.65
CA ILE A 55 6.47 2.63 -5.85
C ILE A 55 7.80 2.96 -6.51
N GLU A 56 8.70 3.59 -5.77
CA GLU A 56 10.05 3.90 -6.24
C GLU A 56 10.95 2.66 -6.25
N ARG A 57 10.78 1.79 -5.24
CA ARG A 57 11.53 0.53 -5.14
C ARG A 57 10.75 -0.51 -4.36
N ILE A 58 10.80 -1.76 -4.79
CA ILE A 58 10.32 -2.90 -4.01
C ILE A 58 11.54 -3.62 -3.46
N PHE A 59 11.60 -3.79 -2.15
CA PHE A 59 12.56 -4.70 -1.52
C PHE A 59 11.88 -6.07 -1.36
N GLY A 60 12.52 -7.08 -1.95
CA GLY A 60 12.07 -8.46 -2.01
C GLY A 60 13.26 -9.39 -1.91
#